data_AF-A0A8S0SXY0-F1
#
_entry.id   AF-A0A8S0SXY0-F1
#
_cell.length_a   1.000
_cell.length_b   1.000
_cell.length_c   1.000
_cell.angle_alpha   90.00
_cell.angle_beta   90.00
_cell.angle_gamma   90.00
#
_symmetry.space_group_name_H-M   'P 1'
#
loop_
_entity.id
_entity.type
_entity.pdbx_description
1 polymer ?
#
loop_
_entity_poly.entity_id
_entity_poly.type
_entity_poly.pdbx_seq_one_letter_code
_entity_poly.pdbx_strand_id
1 'polypeptide(L)'
;MSLKMNVRTPSTIFLLSLLLLSSVIDARKDPGDYWKSMMNDEPMPKAITDLIHHDTAEESNHFLRNFDTKPNVIIYHSHVHSAKMKPSPLEG
;
A
#
# COMPACT_ATOMS: atom_id res chain seq x y z
N MET A 1 2.14 -42.89 4.94
CA MET A 1 2.90 -42.55 3.72
C MET A 1 3.60 -41.22 3.98
N SER A 2 4.83 -41.27 4.51
CA SER A 2 5.55 -40.08 4.96
C SER A 2 6.43 -39.54 3.84
N LEU A 3 6.08 -38.36 3.33
CA LEU A 3 6.86 -37.69 2.30
C LEU A 3 8.13 -37.11 2.95
N LYS A 4 9.26 -37.82 2.81
CA LYS A 4 10.57 -37.31 3.22
C LYS A 4 11.03 -36.26 2.21
N MET A 5 10.85 -34.98 2.54
CA MET A 5 11.43 -33.89 1.79
C MET A 5 12.94 -33.84 2.03
N ASN A 6 13.73 -34.27 1.04
CA ASN A 6 15.19 -34.24 1.10
C ASN A 6 15.70 -32.88 0.60
N VAL A 7 15.91 -31.92 1.51
CA VAL A 7 16.34 -30.53 1.24
C VAL A 7 17.82 -30.39 0.80
N ARG A 8 18.48 -31.49 0.41
CA ARG A 8 19.90 -31.53 0.05
C ARG A 8 20.17 -31.18 -1.42
N THR A 9 19.40 -30.26 -1.98
CA THR A 9 19.68 -29.68 -3.30
C THR A 9 19.38 -28.18 -3.23
N PRO A 10 20.40 -27.31 -3.11
CA PRO A 10 20.16 -25.86 -3.05
C PRO A 10 19.42 -25.35 -4.28
N SER A 11 19.52 -26.07 -5.41
CA SER A 11 18.77 -25.83 -6.63
C SER A 11 17.25 -25.91 -6.44
N THR A 12 16.71 -26.83 -5.63
CA THR A 12 15.25 -26.95 -5.46
C THR A 12 14.68 -25.79 -4.64
N ILE A 13 15.39 -25.37 -3.59
CA ILE A 13 15.02 -24.18 -2.79
C ILE A 13 15.10 -22.92 -3.64
N PHE A 14 16.14 -22.79 -4.48
CA PHE A 14 16.29 -21.67 -5.40
C PHE A 14 15.16 -21.61 -6.44
N LEU A 15 14.81 -22.74 -7.04
CA LEU A 15 13.68 -22.83 -7.97
C LEU A 15 12.33 -22.52 -7.29
N LEU A 16 12.14 -23.00 -6.06
CA LEU A 16 10.95 -22.67 -5.25
C LEU A 16 10.89 -21.15 -4.95
N SER A 17 12.03 -20.54 -4.62
CA SER A 17 12.13 -19.10 -4.40
C SER A 17 11.78 -18.29 -5.65
N LEU A 18 12.30 -18.68 -6.82
CA LEU A 18 11.95 -18.06 -8.10
C LEU A 18 10.46 -18.26 -8.44
N LEU A 19 9.90 -19.44 -8.15
CA LEU A 19 8.48 -19.72 -8.38
C LEU A 19 7.57 -18.85 -7.50
N LEU A 20 7.94 -18.65 -6.23
CA LEU A 20 7.23 -17.75 -5.32
C LEU A 20 7.38 -16.28 -5.71
N LEU A 21 8.49 -15.88 -6.32
CA LEU A 21 8.68 -14.51 -6.81
C LEU A 21 7.89 -14.26 -8.10
N SER A 22 7.75 -15.27 -8.96
CA SER A 22 6.97 -15.21 -10.20
C SER A 22 5.51 -14.81 -9.97
N SER A 23 4.88 -15.30 -8.90
CA SER A 23 3.49 -14.92 -8.56
C SER A 23 3.35 -13.48 -8.04
N VAL A 24 4.46 -12.86 -7.62
CA VAL A 24 4.47 -11.44 -7.21
C VAL A 24 4.66 -10.51 -8.42
N ILE A 25 5.24 -11.03 -9.51
CA ILE A 25 5.47 -10.29 -10.76
C ILE A 25 4.25 -10.37 -11.71
N ASP A 26 3.07 -10.75 -11.21
CA ASP A 26 1.82 -10.30 -11.84
C ASP A 26 1.61 -8.80 -11.52
N ALA A 27 2.61 -8.01 -11.93
CA ALA A 27 2.55 -6.57 -11.94
C ALA A 27 1.46 -6.21 -12.92
N ARG A 28 0.30 -5.81 -12.37
CA ARG A 28 -0.95 -5.47 -13.05
C ARG A 28 -0.72 -5.17 -14.53
N LYS A 29 -0.89 -6.21 -15.35
CA LYS A 29 -0.63 -6.17 -16.78
C LYS A 29 -1.43 -5.08 -17.48
N ASP A 30 -2.56 -4.69 -16.89
CA ASP A 30 -3.38 -3.57 -17.33
C ASP A 30 -3.91 -2.77 -16.11
N PRO A 31 -3.26 -1.64 -15.74
CA PRO A 31 -3.76 -0.79 -14.66
C PRO A 31 -5.09 -0.10 -15.00
N GLY A 32 -5.44 0.01 -16.28
CA GLY A 32 -6.68 0.63 -16.75
C GLY A 32 -7.90 -0.26 -16.50
N ASP A 33 -7.80 -1.54 -16.82
CA ASP A 33 -8.84 -2.54 -16.63
C ASP A 33 -9.08 -2.83 -15.15
N TYR A 34 -8.00 -2.83 -14.34
CA TYR A 34 -8.16 -2.84 -12.89
C TYR A 34 -8.94 -1.63 -12.40
N TRP A 35 -8.57 -0.43 -12.87
CA TRP A 35 -9.22 0.80 -12.42
C TRP A 35 -10.72 0.79 -12.78
N LYS A 36 -11.07 0.45 -14.02
CA LYS A 36 -12.45 0.29 -14.46
C LYS A 36 -13.22 -0.70 -13.57
N SER A 37 -12.64 -1.88 -13.31
CA SER A 37 -13.26 -2.88 -12.43
C SER A 37 -13.52 -2.35 -11.02
N MET A 38 -12.56 -1.62 -10.44
CA MET A 38 -12.69 -1.08 -9.08
C MET A 38 -13.62 0.14 -9.00
N MET A 39 -13.69 0.92 -10.07
CA MET A 39 -14.38 2.22 -10.12
C MET A 39 -15.69 2.16 -10.92
N ASN A 40 -16.28 0.96 -11.09
CA ASN A 40 -17.54 0.78 -11.80
C ASN A 40 -17.52 1.38 -13.22
N ASP A 41 -16.49 1.04 -13.98
CA ASP A 41 -16.24 1.49 -15.36
C ASP A 41 -15.99 3.00 -15.53
N GLU A 42 -15.81 3.75 -14.43
CA GLU A 42 -15.37 5.13 -14.53
C GLU A 42 -13.93 5.23 -15.08
N PRO A 43 -13.64 6.22 -15.95
CA PRO A 43 -12.30 6.42 -16.47
C PRO A 43 -11.34 6.86 -15.36
N MET A 44 -10.07 6.50 -15.49
CA MET A 44 -9.03 6.99 -14.59
C MET A 44 -8.90 8.52 -14.71
N PRO A 45 -8.88 9.26 -13.58
CA PRO A 45 -8.65 10.69 -13.59
C PRO A 45 -7.30 11.03 -14.22
N LYS A 46 -7.29 12.09 -15.04
CA LYS A 46 -6.10 12.54 -15.77
C LYS A 46 -4.86 12.72 -14.88
N ALA A 47 -5.03 13.29 -13.68
CA ALA A 47 -3.92 13.50 -12.73
C ALA A 47 -3.22 12.19 -12.31
N ILE A 48 -3.96 11.06 -12.27
CA ILE A 48 -3.40 9.74 -11.94
C ILE A 48 -2.84 9.09 -13.20
N THR A 49 -3.53 9.24 -14.33
CA THR A 49 -3.06 8.74 -15.63
C THR A 49 -1.71 9.36 -16.02
N ASP A 50 -1.53 10.66 -15.80
CA ASP A 50 -0.29 11.40 -16.06
C ASP A 50 0.85 10.96 -15.12
N LEU A 51 0.54 10.44 -13.92
CA LEU A 51 1.54 9.88 -13.00
C LEU A 51 2.00 8.47 -13.44
N ILE A 52 1.13 7.71 -14.10
CA ILE A 52 1.38 6.33 -14.54
C ILE A 52 2.03 6.29 -15.93
N HIS A 53 1.65 7.21 -16.83
CA HIS A 53 2.30 7.43 -18.12
C HIS A 53 3.62 8.19 -17.91
N HIS A 54 4.56 7.58 -17.18
CA HIS A 54 5.94 7.97 -17.32
C HIS A 54 6.46 7.25 -18.56
N ASP A 55 6.38 7.95 -19.68
CA ASP A 55 6.83 7.46 -20.97
C ASP A 55 8.24 6.87 -20.86
N THR A 56 8.38 5.76 -21.55
CA THR A 56 9.61 5.07 -21.84
C THR A 56 10.72 6.03 -22.27
N ALA A 57 11.85 5.91 -21.58
CA ALA A 57 13.16 6.47 -21.94
C ALA A 57 13.36 7.98 -21.74
N GLU A 58 14.52 8.26 -21.15
CA GLU A 58 15.18 9.55 -20.91
C GLU A 58 14.85 10.26 -19.60
N GLU A 59 15.92 10.47 -18.84
CA GLU A 59 16.05 11.18 -17.58
C GLU A 59 15.59 10.44 -16.30
N SER A 60 16.46 9.51 -15.89
CA SER A 60 16.63 9.11 -14.50
C SER A 60 16.87 10.34 -13.62
N ASN A 61 15.82 10.98 -13.09
CA ASN A 61 15.80 11.82 -11.87
C ASN A 61 14.41 12.43 -11.53
N HIS A 62 13.27 11.89 -12.01
CA HIS A 62 11.94 12.44 -11.67
C HIS A 62 11.56 12.27 -10.18
N PHE A 63 12.20 11.34 -9.46
CA PHE A 63 11.96 11.24 -8.02
C PHE A 63 12.68 12.39 -7.30
N LEU A 64 11.89 13.37 -6.88
CA LEU A 64 12.27 14.39 -5.90
C LEU A 64 12.84 13.71 -4.65
N ARG A 65 14.17 13.63 -4.52
CA ARG A 65 14.84 13.06 -3.33
C ARG A 65 14.99 14.08 -2.19
N ASN A 66 14.41 15.26 -2.34
CA ASN A 66 14.45 16.36 -1.37
C ASN A 66 13.31 16.29 -0.34
N PHE A 67 12.73 15.11 -0.11
CA PHE A 67 11.84 14.91 1.04
C PHE A 67 12.60 15.13 2.34
N ASP A 68 11.99 15.86 3.27
CA ASP A 68 12.54 16.03 4.60
C ASP A 68 12.62 14.66 5.29
N THR A 69 13.83 14.17 5.51
CA THR A 69 14.09 12.91 6.22
C THR A 69 13.96 13.06 7.73
N LYS A 70 13.66 14.27 8.21
CA LYS A 70 13.40 14.51 9.62
C LYS A 70 12.16 13.72 10.07
N PRO A 71 12.28 12.93 11.15
CA PRO A 71 11.12 12.24 11.70
C PRO A 71 10.08 13.25 12.20
N ASN A 72 8.84 13.11 11.74
CA ASN A 72 7.70 13.88 12.24
C ASN A 72 6.83 12.97 13.14
N VAL A 73 6.63 13.36 14.40
CA VAL A 73 5.73 12.68 15.33
C VAL A 73 4.49 13.55 15.50
N ILE A 74 3.38 13.15 14.89
CA ILE A 74 2.09 13.82 15.01
C ILE A 74 1.26 13.07 16.06
N ILE A 75 1.05 13.68 17.22
CA ILE A 75 0.21 13.13 18.30
C ILE A 75 -1.17 13.78 18.22
N TYR A 76 -2.19 12.99 17.85
CA TYR A 76 -3.58 13.44 17.91
C TYR A 76 -4.14 13.20 19.31
N HIS A 77 -4.56 14.27 20.00
CA HIS A 77 -5.32 14.17 21.23
C HIS A 77 -6.82 14.23 20.89
N SER A 78 -7.58 13.23 21.33
CA SER A 78 -9.03 13.36 21.31
C SER A 78 -9.43 14.37 22.39
N HIS A 79 -10.08 15.47 21.98
CA HIS A 79 -10.66 16.43 22.91
C HIS A 79 -11.92 15.79 23.51
N VAL A 80 -11.76 14.94 24.53
CA VAL A 80 -12.91 14.47 25.30
C VAL A 80 -13.42 15.67 26.10
N HIS A 81 -14.49 16.30 25.61
CA HIS A 81 -15.27 17.23 26.42
C HIS A 81 -15.83 16.46 27.61
N SER A 82 -15.18 16.57 28.77
CA SER A 82 -15.78 16.15 30.03
C SER A 82 -17.01 17.03 30.26
N ALA A 83 -18.19 16.51 29.91
CA ALA A 83 -19.45 17.12 30.30
C ALA A 83 -19.44 17.24 31.82
N LYS A 84 -19.29 18.46 32.33
CA LYS A 84 -19.46 18.73 33.77
C LYS A 84 -20.89 18.32 34.14
N MET A 85 -21.00 17.21 34.88
CA MET A 85 -22.22 16.82 35.55
C MET A 85 -22.65 17.98 36.48
N LYS A 86 -23.76 18.65 36.14
CA LYS A 86 -24.40 19.65 36.99
C LYS A 86 -25.18 18.89 38.08
N PRO A 87 -24.88 19.04 39.38
CA PRO A 87 -25.66 18.36 40.42
C PRO A 87 -27.08 18.95 40.49
N SER A 88 -28.07 18.07 40.54
CA SER A 88 -29.50 18.37 40.62
C SER A 88 -29.85 19.12 41.92
N PRO A 89 -30.78 20.10 41.90
CA PRO A 89 -31.20 20.80 43.11
C PRO A 89 -31.90 19.85 44.10
N LEU A 90 -31.52 19.96 45.37
CA LEU A 90 -32.21 19.28 46.47
C LEU A 90 -33.59 19.91 46.65
N GLU A 91 -34.62 19.07 46.61
CA GLU A 91 -36.00 19.47 46.86
C GLU A 91 -36.17 20.00 48.28
N GLY A 92 -37.00 21.05 48.40
CA GLY A 92 -37.45 21.63 49.66
C GLY A 92 -38.97 21.64 49.71
#